data_AF-A0A444Y5E5-F1
#
_entry.id   AF-A0A444Y5E5-F1
#
_cell.length_a   1.000
_cell.length_b   1.000
_cell.length_c   1.000
_cell.angle_alpha   90.00
_cell.angle_beta   90.00
_cell.angle_gamma   90.00
#
_symmetry.space_group_name_H-M   'P 1'
#
loop_
_entity.id
_entity.type
_entity.pdbx_description
1 polymer ?
#
loop_
_entity_poly.entity_id
_entity_poly.type
_entity_poly.pdbx_seq_one_letter_code
_entity_poly.pdbx_strand_id
1 'polypeptide(L)'
;MASLSFLNSNYFHSIQISKPSSSSLTCIHSSLSSPNPPNSKDEAIQQAKTSISTTLEKPLNNSSKLIGKFKKLKQPKFRVEIPLIDGSPDSISQLALDVFGDIPIKRKGSPIKVLVLWPNPRLREAANAAFKSQSDTKVEHFDIPSLQNRDPRILNSADVAVFFVPEVSQLDLVRTVSDAFNPRPVVMFNPKWAFEEEGNFDDDLSGFVNSFEVIYCFMGLEVRGLLSKRKGVVFRCVRDGVVSGEKWNVFVEEGEEMKLVSTLKARPTIVEVENVLYNVMAMNSPITKSAKFIKGLVSNVTGRK
;
A
#
# COMPACT_ATOMS: atom_id res chain seq x y z
N MET A 1 -13.64 -10.90 24.71
CA MET A 1 -12.57 -10.92 23.68
C MET A 1 -12.79 -9.73 22.77
N ALA A 2 -11.76 -8.93 22.57
CA ALA A 2 -11.71 -7.90 21.54
C ALA A 2 -11.28 -8.55 20.21
N SER A 3 -11.77 -8.05 19.08
CA SER A 3 -11.43 -8.53 17.74
C SER A 3 -10.84 -7.37 16.95
N LEU A 4 -9.67 -7.60 16.36
CA LEU A 4 -9.07 -6.73 15.35
C LEU A 4 -9.55 -7.21 13.97
N SER A 5 -9.82 -6.27 13.08
CA SER A 5 -10.09 -6.59 11.67
C SER A 5 -9.49 -5.52 10.78
N PHE A 6 -8.80 -5.94 9.72
CA PHE A 6 -8.42 -5.04 8.64
C PHE A 6 -9.65 -4.64 7.84
N LEU A 7 -9.79 -3.34 7.56
CA LEU A 7 -10.89 -2.81 6.75
C LEU A 7 -10.46 -2.83 5.29
N ASN A 8 -10.67 -3.96 4.61
CA ASN A 8 -10.39 -4.11 3.16
C ASN A 8 -11.36 -3.31 2.27
N SER A 9 -12.51 -2.91 2.80
CA SER A 9 -13.44 -1.97 2.17
C SER A 9 -14.04 -1.02 3.19
N ASN A 10 -14.38 0.20 2.77
CA ASN A 10 -15.07 1.25 3.54
C ASN A 10 -14.26 2.14 4.50
N TYR A 11 -12.92 2.13 4.50
CA TYR A 11 -12.18 3.06 5.39
C TYR A 11 -12.50 4.53 5.08
N PHE A 12 -12.48 4.92 3.80
CA PHE A 12 -12.78 6.29 3.36
C PHE A 12 -14.21 6.76 3.66
N HIS A 13 -15.18 5.85 3.69
CA HIS A 13 -16.57 6.21 3.98
C HIS A 13 -16.82 6.41 5.49
N SER A 14 -15.93 5.87 6.33
CA SER A 14 -16.06 5.88 7.78
C SER A 14 -15.34 7.05 8.45
N ILE A 15 -14.39 7.71 7.78
CA ILE A 15 -13.80 8.95 8.28
C ILE A 15 -14.85 10.04 8.02
N GLN A 16 -15.46 10.63 9.05
CA GLN A 16 -16.17 11.89 8.88
C GLN A 16 -15.12 12.97 8.58
N ILE A 17 -14.82 13.15 7.29
CA ILE A 17 -13.84 14.12 6.82
C ILE A 17 -14.54 15.48 6.78
N SER A 18 -14.21 16.35 7.74
CA SER A 18 -14.54 17.77 7.63
C SER A 18 -13.77 18.39 6.46
N LYS A 19 -14.51 19.14 5.64
CA LYS A 19 -14.02 19.91 4.48
C LYS A 19 -12.81 20.78 4.87
N PRO A 20 -11.65 20.68 4.18
CA PRO A 20 -10.57 21.63 4.41
C PRO A 20 -10.94 22.99 3.81
N SER A 21 -10.75 24.05 4.60
CA SER A 21 -10.67 25.42 4.09
C SER A 21 -9.43 25.56 3.21
N SER A 22 -9.58 26.29 2.10
CA SER A 22 -8.54 26.47 1.11
C SER A 22 -7.30 27.15 1.69
N SER A 23 -6.11 26.62 1.42
CA SER A 23 -4.94 27.46 1.15
C SER A 23 -3.76 26.67 0.56
N SER A 24 -3.35 27.15 -0.63
CA SER A 24 -1.99 27.22 -1.18
C SER A 24 -1.15 25.95 -1.36
N LEU A 25 -1.07 25.53 -2.63
CA LEU A 25 0.03 24.79 -3.24
C LEU A 25 1.37 25.54 -3.01
N THR A 26 2.34 24.89 -2.34
CA THR A 26 3.76 25.07 -2.63
C THR A 26 4.52 23.79 -2.32
N CYS A 27 5.26 23.31 -3.32
CA CYS A 27 6.20 22.20 -3.26
C CYS A 27 7.62 22.77 -3.14
N ILE A 28 8.29 22.59 -1.99
CA ILE A 28 9.76 22.56 -1.88
C ILE A 28 10.14 21.60 -0.74
N HIS A 29 11.06 20.68 -1.05
CA HIS A 29 11.63 19.65 -0.19
C HIS A 29 12.29 20.16 1.11
N SER A 30 12.02 19.49 2.23
CA SER A 30 13.02 19.19 3.26
C SER A 30 12.54 17.97 4.10
N SER A 31 13.24 16.86 3.90
CA SER A 31 12.98 15.55 4.47
C SER A 31 13.46 15.46 5.92
N LEU A 32 12.57 15.71 6.89
CA LEU A 32 12.78 15.31 8.30
C LEU A 32 11.50 14.81 9.00
N SER A 33 10.31 15.07 8.46
CA SER A 33 9.06 14.51 8.98
C SER A 33 8.72 13.19 8.29
N SER A 34 8.38 12.19 9.10
CA SER A 34 7.72 10.97 8.62
C SER A 34 6.49 11.36 7.81
N PRO A 35 6.22 10.70 6.67
CA PRO A 35 5.04 11.00 5.87
C PRO A 35 3.78 10.84 6.73
N ASN A 36 2.84 11.76 6.58
CA ASN A 36 1.54 11.68 7.23
C ASN A 36 0.63 10.76 6.40
N PRO A 37 -0.29 10.03 7.05
CA PRO A 37 -1.29 9.27 6.34
C PRO A 37 -2.16 10.22 5.49
N PRO A 38 -2.60 9.80 4.30
CA PRO A 38 -3.46 10.62 3.45
C PRO A 38 -4.81 10.90 4.13
N ASN A 39 -5.35 12.09 3.89
CA ASN A 39 -6.66 12.52 4.39
C ASN A 39 -7.80 12.29 3.38
N SER A 40 -7.47 11.89 2.14
CA SER A 40 -8.41 11.69 1.05
C SER A 40 -7.98 10.55 0.13
N LYS A 41 -8.93 10.06 -0.69
CA LYS A 41 -8.66 9.04 -1.71
C LYS A 41 -7.63 9.53 -2.74
N ASP A 42 -7.81 10.76 -3.23
CA ASP A 42 -6.93 11.34 -4.25
C ASP A 42 -5.52 11.55 -3.72
N GLU A 43 -5.37 11.96 -2.45
CA GLU A 43 -4.07 12.04 -1.81
C GLU A 43 -3.42 10.66 -1.68
N ALA A 44 -4.17 9.63 -1.27
CA ALA A 44 -3.66 8.26 -1.18
C ALA A 44 -3.17 7.74 -2.54
N ILE A 45 -3.94 8.01 -3.60
CA ILE A 45 -3.57 7.68 -4.99
C ILE A 45 -2.30 8.43 -5.37
N GLN A 46 -2.21 9.72 -5.09
CA GLN A 46 -1.05 10.54 -5.44
C GLN A 46 0.23 10.10 -4.70
N GLN A 47 0.12 9.77 -3.41
CA GLN A 47 1.25 9.25 -2.64
C GLN A 47 1.70 7.88 -3.17
N ALA A 48 0.77 7.00 -3.54
CA ALA A 48 1.08 5.72 -4.15
C ALA A 48 1.75 5.88 -5.53
N LYS A 49 1.22 6.75 -6.40
CA LYS A 49 1.82 7.09 -7.71
C LYS A 49 3.25 7.59 -7.55
N THR A 50 3.48 8.47 -6.58
CA THR A 50 4.81 8.99 -6.27
C THR A 50 5.75 7.86 -5.82
N SER A 51 5.27 6.99 -4.93
CA SER A 51 6.06 5.85 -4.43
C SER A 51 6.43 4.88 -5.55
N ILE A 52 5.47 4.54 -6.42
CA ILE A 52 5.68 3.67 -7.58
C ILE A 52 6.66 4.31 -8.56
N SER A 53 6.43 5.57 -8.94
CA SER A 53 7.27 6.25 -9.94
C SER A 53 8.74 6.36 -9.51
N THR A 54 8.98 6.84 -8.29
CA THR A 54 10.34 7.04 -7.78
C THR A 54 11.08 5.73 -7.56
N THR A 55 10.38 4.69 -7.10
CA THR A 55 10.97 3.36 -6.88
C THR A 55 11.25 2.63 -8.20
N LEU A 56 10.45 2.85 -9.25
CA LEU A 56 10.66 2.27 -10.58
C LEU A 56 11.73 2.99 -11.41
N GLU A 57 12.04 4.25 -11.13
CA GLU A 57 13.00 5.04 -11.90
C GLU A 57 14.37 4.36 -11.99
N LYS A 58 14.95 3.93 -10.86
CA LYS A 58 16.28 3.31 -10.85
C LYS A 58 16.31 1.96 -11.57
N PRO A 59 15.38 1.00 -11.31
CA PRO A 59 15.35 -0.26 -12.05
C PRO A 59 15.19 -0.11 -13.57
N LEU A 60 14.30 0.78 -14.02
CA LEU A 60 13.99 0.93 -15.44
C LEU A 60 15.12 1.59 -16.23
N ASN A 61 15.95 2.41 -15.59
CA ASN A 61 17.10 3.06 -16.23
C ASN A 61 18.39 2.23 -16.18
N ASN A 62 18.42 1.14 -15.40
CA ASN A 62 19.59 0.28 -15.22
C ASN A 62 19.45 -1.11 -15.88
N SER A 63 18.25 -1.51 -16.28
CA SER A 63 17.96 -2.84 -16.84
C SER A 63 18.76 -3.15 -18.13
N SER A 64 19.03 -2.16 -18.99
CA SER A 64 19.74 -2.36 -20.27
C SER A 64 21.27 -2.27 -20.18
N LYS A 65 21.82 -1.69 -19.10
CA LYS A 65 23.25 -1.30 -19.04
C LYS A 65 24.19 -2.40 -18.54
N LEU A 66 23.66 -3.55 -18.11
CA LEU A 66 24.42 -4.57 -17.37
C LEU A 66 24.39 -5.97 -17.99
N ILE A 67 23.84 -6.11 -19.20
CA ILE A 67 23.78 -7.38 -19.95
C ILE A 67 25.17 -8.02 -20.18
N GLY A 68 26.27 -7.29 -19.96
CA GLY A 68 27.64 -7.78 -20.11
C GLY A 68 28.51 -7.92 -18.84
N LYS A 69 28.02 -7.67 -17.61
CA LYS A 69 28.86 -7.75 -16.39
C LYS A 69 28.20 -8.57 -15.27
N PHE A 70 28.58 -9.86 -15.19
CA PHE A 70 28.67 -10.82 -14.06
C PHE A 70 27.87 -10.68 -12.73
N LYS A 71 26.96 -9.74 -12.54
CA LYS A 71 26.11 -9.63 -11.35
C LYS A 71 24.67 -9.85 -11.76
N LYS A 72 24.07 -11.00 -11.39
CA LYS A 72 22.62 -11.21 -11.52
C LYS A 72 21.93 -10.06 -10.77
N LEU A 73 21.32 -9.14 -11.52
CA LEU A 73 20.47 -8.09 -10.93
C LEU A 73 19.29 -8.80 -10.27
N LYS A 74 19.14 -8.62 -8.96
CA LYS A 74 17.95 -9.08 -8.24
C LYS A 74 16.75 -8.36 -8.87
N GLN A 75 15.74 -9.13 -9.26
CA GLN A 75 14.50 -8.58 -9.78
C GLN A 75 13.87 -7.64 -8.73
N PRO A 76 13.55 -6.40 -9.09
CA PRO A 76 12.76 -5.52 -8.23
C PRO A 76 11.32 -6.03 -8.16
N LYS A 77 10.86 -6.35 -6.96
CA LYS A 77 9.49 -6.80 -6.68
C LYS A 77 8.88 -5.84 -5.67
N PHE A 78 7.82 -5.13 -6.04
CA PHE A 78 7.21 -4.11 -5.21
C PHE A 78 5.75 -4.39 -4.91
N ARG A 79 5.28 -3.98 -3.74
CA ARG A 79 3.88 -4.13 -3.33
C ARG A 79 3.28 -2.80 -2.91
N VAL A 80 2.02 -2.59 -3.30
CA VAL A 80 1.24 -1.38 -3.00
C VAL A 80 -0.11 -1.80 -2.44
N GLU A 81 -0.49 -1.18 -1.34
CA GLU A 81 -1.75 -1.43 -0.64
C GLU A 81 -2.47 -0.11 -0.34
N ILE A 82 -3.68 0.04 -0.89
CA ILE A 82 -4.55 1.20 -0.74
C ILE A 82 -5.97 0.69 -0.48
N PRO A 83 -6.77 1.32 0.39
CA PRO A 83 -8.12 0.86 0.66
C PRO A 83 -8.98 0.96 -0.60
N LEU A 84 -9.77 -0.07 -0.85
CA LEU A 84 -10.75 -0.08 -1.94
C LEU A 84 -12.09 0.46 -1.43
N ILE A 85 -12.82 1.15 -2.32
CA ILE A 85 -14.21 1.55 -2.02
C ILE A 85 -15.08 0.30 -1.96
N ASP A 86 -15.00 -0.51 -3.00
CA ASP A 86 -15.66 -1.82 -3.12
C ASP A 86 -14.84 -2.74 -4.06
N GLY A 87 -15.31 -3.99 -4.20
CA GLY A 87 -14.72 -4.98 -5.09
C GLY A 87 -15.33 -5.00 -6.50
N SER A 88 -16.10 -3.97 -6.90
CA SER A 88 -16.76 -3.94 -8.20
C SER A 88 -15.74 -3.73 -9.33
N PRO A 89 -16.03 -4.26 -10.54
CA PRO A 89 -15.13 -4.05 -11.67
C PRO A 89 -14.90 -2.58 -12.02
N ASP A 90 -15.91 -1.73 -11.85
CA ASP A 90 -15.81 -0.30 -12.18
C ASP A 90 -14.90 0.43 -11.20
N SER A 91 -15.06 0.23 -9.89
CA SER A 91 -14.22 0.84 -8.86
C SER A 91 -12.75 0.42 -8.98
N ILE A 92 -12.49 -0.88 -9.24
CA ILE A 92 -11.14 -1.42 -9.39
C ILE A 92 -10.50 -0.89 -10.69
N SER A 93 -11.25 -0.84 -11.79
CA SER A 93 -10.76 -0.34 -13.09
C SER A 93 -10.48 1.16 -13.04
N GLN A 94 -11.34 1.93 -12.38
CA GLN A 94 -11.13 3.35 -12.16
C GLN A 94 -9.88 3.60 -11.31
N LEU A 95 -9.66 2.83 -10.24
CA LEU A 95 -8.44 2.96 -9.44
C LEU A 95 -7.17 2.67 -10.28
N ALA A 96 -7.21 1.64 -11.13
CA ALA A 96 -6.09 1.37 -12.04
C ALA A 96 -5.86 2.53 -13.01
N LEU A 97 -6.93 3.16 -13.52
CA LEU A 97 -6.85 4.35 -14.37
C LEU A 97 -6.24 5.54 -13.63
N ASP A 98 -6.73 5.83 -12.42
CA ASP A 98 -6.26 6.95 -11.59
C ASP A 98 -4.77 6.84 -11.25
N VAL A 99 -4.28 5.60 -11.06
CA VAL A 99 -2.88 5.32 -10.72
C VAL A 99 -1.98 5.25 -11.95
N PHE A 100 -2.37 4.46 -12.97
CA PHE A 100 -1.50 4.07 -14.08
C PHE A 100 -1.78 4.79 -15.41
N GLY A 101 -2.93 5.45 -15.57
CA GLY A 101 -3.29 6.14 -16.81
C GLY A 101 -2.31 7.25 -17.19
N ASP A 102 -1.75 7.94 -16.21
CA ASP A 102 -0.84 9.08 -16.36
C ASP A 102 0.38 8.99 -15.41
N ILE A 103 0.81 7.78 -15.06
CA ILE A 103 1.87 7.60 -14.07
C ILE A 103 3.19 8.26 -14.52
N PRO A 104 3.75 9.21 -13.75
CA PRO A 104 4.87 10.03 -14.21
C PRO A 104 6.22 9.32 -13.97
N ILE A 105 6.49 8.21 -14.66
CA ILE A 105 7.74 7.46 -14.49
C ILE A 105 8.83 8.04 -15.39
N LYS A 106 9.96 8.44 -14.79
CA LYS A 106 11.12 9.00 -15.50
C LYS A 106 11.99 7.89 -16.09
N ARG A 107 12.11 7.85 -17.42
CA ARG A 107 13.07 6.98 -18.12
C ARG A 107 13.82 7.74 -19.20
N LYS A 108 15.11 7.43 -19.34
CA LYS A 108 15.93 7.91 -20.45
C LYS A 108 15.59 7.12 -21.72
N GLY A 109 15.17 7.83 -22.77
CA GLY A 109 14.91 7.24 -24.08
C GLY A 109 13.44 6.90 -24.30
N SER A 110 13.14 5.62 -24.55
CA SER A 110 11.81 5.19 -24.97
C SER A 110 10.76 5.33 -23.86
N PRO A 111 9.49 5.53 -24.22
CA PRO A 111 8.39 5.43 -23.28
C PRO A 111 8.38 4.09 -22.55
N ILE A 112 7.85 4.07 -21.33
CA ILE A 112 7.69 2.85 -20.53
C ILE A 112 6.39 2.18 -20.93
N LYS A 113 6.45 0.87 -21.21
CA LYS A 113 5.29 0.01 -21.43
C LYS A 113 4.93 -0.71 -20.13
N VAL A 114 3.72 -0.49 -19.65
CA VAL A 114 3.18 -1.11 -18.44
C VAL A 114 2.20 -2.20 -18.86
N LEU A 115 2.39 -3.42 -18.36
CA LEU A 115 1.45 -4.52 -18.52
C LEU A 115 0.65 -4.70 -17.22
N VAL A 116 -0.65 -4.45 -17.25
CA VAL A 116 -1.54 -4.70 -16.11
C VAL A 116 -2.19 -6.06 -16.27
N LEU A 117 -2.00 -6.89 -15.25
CA LEU A 117 -2.44 -8.28 -15.17
C LEU A 117 -3.60 -8.39 -14.18
N TRP A 118 -4.75 -8.78 -14.72
CA TRP A 118 -6.03 -8.86 -14.03
C TRP A 118 -6.33 -10.30 -13.61
N PRO A 119 -7.03 -10.53 -12.49
CA PRO A 119 -7.26 -11.90 -12.02
C PRO A 119 -8.28 -12.64 -12.90
N ASN A 120 -9.13 -11.94 -13.65
CA ASN A 120 -10.11 -12.57 -14.52
C ASN A 120 -10.46 -11.69 -15.74
N PRO A 121 -11.07 -12.28 -16.79
CA PRO A 121 -11.46 -11.56 -18.00
C PRO A 121 -12.43 -10.40 -17.75
N ARG A 122 -13.35 -10.53 -16.78
CA ARG A 122 -14.35 -9.49 -16.47
C ARG A 122 -13.69 -8.20 -15.99
N LEU A 123 -12.69 -8.29 -15.13
CA LEU A 123 -11.94 -7.13 -14.65
C LEU A 123 -11.06 -6.52 -15.76
N ARG A 124 -10.45 -7.35 -16.60
CA ARG A 124 -9.71 -6.89 -17.79
C ARG A 124 -10.62 -6.10 -18.74
N GLU A 125 -11.84 -6.58 -18.98
CA GLU A 125 -12.81 -5.92 -19.87
C GLU A 125 -13.28 -4.58 -19.32
N ALA A 126 -13.57 -4.51 -18.02
CA ALA A 126 -13.90 -3.25 -17.35
C ALA A 126 -12.73 -2.25 -17.42
N ALA A 127 -11.50 -2.72 -17.25
CA ALA A 127 -10.31 -1.89 -17.38
C ALA A 127 -10.12 -1.37 -18.80
N ASN A 128 -10.25 -2.23 -19.81
CA ASN A 128 -10.23 -1.80 -21.20
C ASN A 128 -11.31 -0.73 -21.46
N ALA A 129 -12.52 -0.90 -20.91
CA ALA A 129 -13.57 0.10 -21.04
C ALA A 129 -13.23 1.44 -20.38
N ALA A 130 -12.64 1.42 -19.18
CA ALA A 130 -12.21 2.64 -18.48
C ALA A 130 -11.08 3.37 -19.21
N PHE A 131 -10.14 2.64 -19.80
CA PHE A 131 -8.97 3.19 -20.50
C PHE A 131 -9.27 3.61 -21.95
N LYS A 132 -10.44 3.27 -22.53
CA LYS A 132 -10.82 3.61 -23.92
C LYS A 132 -10.68 5.09 -24.28
N SER A 133 -10.92 5.99 -23.33
CA SER A 133 -10.85 7.44 -23.54
C SER A 133 -9.41 7.97 -23.61
N GLN A 134 -8.42 7.16 -23.24
CA GLN A 134 -7.01 7.53 -23.28
C GLN A 134 -6.34 6.93 -24.52
N SER A 135 -6.36 7.71 -25.62
CA SER A 135 -5.88 7.31 -26.94
C SER A 135 -4.37 7.05 -27.06
N ASP A 136 -3.58 7.38 -26.04
CA ASP A 136 -2.11 7.22 -26.00
C ASP A 136 -1.63 6.41 -24.78
N THR A 137 -2.49 5.53 -24.25
CA THR A 137 -2.13 4.72 -23.08
C THR A 137 -1.07 3.69 -23.41
N LYS A 138 0.07 3.82 -22.73
CA LYS A 138 1.19 2.85 -22.78
C LYS A 138 0.94 1.64 -21.87
N VAL A 139 -0.33 1.41 -21.55
CA VAL A 139 -0.80 0.43 -20.59
C VAL A 139 -1.53 -0.66 -21.37
N GLU A 140 -0.98 -1.86 -21.36
CA GLU A 140 -1.62 -3.04 -21.94
C GLU A 140 -2.33 -3.84 -20.83
N HIS A 141 -3.50 -4.40 -21.13
CA HIS A 141 -4.31 -5.13 -20.15
C HIS A 141 -4.46 -6.59 -20.56
N PHE A 142 -4.09 -7.50 -19.66
CA PHE A 142 -4.25 -8.95 -19.83
C PHE A 142 -4.82 -9.59 -18.57
N ASP A 143 -5.55 -10.69 -18.70
CA ASP A 143 -5.93 -11.51 -17.54
C ASP A 143 -4.92 -12.64 -17.33
N ILE A 144 -4.66 -12.96 -16.06
CA ILE A 144 -3.68 -13.95 -15.62
C ILE A 144 -3.98 -15.35 -16.20
N PRO A 145 -5.22 -15.87 -16.16
CA PRO A 145 -5.53 -17.19 -16.71
C PRO A 145 -5.21 -17.31 -18.21
N SER A 146 -5.42 -16.25 -18.99
CA SER A 146 -5.13 -16.22 -20.42
C SER A 146 -3.63 -16.33 -20.77
N LEU A 147 -2.72 -16.23 -19.79
CA LEU A 147 -1.28 -16.33 -20.02
C LEU A 147 -0.73 -17.76 -20.04
N GLN A 148 -1.47 -18.75 -19.52
CA GLN A 148 -0.99 -20.15 -19.44
C GLN A 148 -0.63 -20.75 -20.81
N ASN A 149 -1.29 -20.29 -21.89
CA ASN A 149 -1.19 -20.86 -23.23
C ASN A 149 -0.71 -19.86 -24.30
N ARG A 150 -0.16 -18.71 -23.89
CA ARG A 150 0.21 -17.62 -24.82
C ARG A 150 1.71 -17.52 -25.06
N ASP A 151 2.02 -16.86 -26.16
CA ASP A 151 3.37 -16.59 -26.62
C ASP A 151 4.15 -15.71 -25.61
N PRO A 152 5.31 -16.17 -25.11
CA PRO A 152 6.18 -15.41 -24.20
C PRO A 152 6.63 -14.05 -24.76
N ARG A 153 6.58 -13.85 -26.10
CA ARG A 153 6.90 -12.58 -26.75
C ARG A 153 6.05 -11.41 -26.26
N ILE A 154 4.81 -11.65 -25.85
CA ILE A 154 3.92 -10.61 -25.28
C ILE A 154 4.50 -10.09 -23.95
N LEU A 155 5.01 -11.00 -23.12
CA LEU A 155 5.63 -10.61 -21.84
C LEU A 155 6.97 -9.90 -22.07
N ASN A 156 7.65 -10.14 -23.20
CA ASN A 156 8.94 -9.53 -23.53
C ASN A 156 8.85 -8.06 -23.99
N SER A 157 7.67 -7.58 -24.41
CA SER A 157 7.50 -6.20 -24.87
C SER A 157 7.34 -5.18 -23.75
N ALA A 158 6.84 -5.59 -22.59
CA ALA A 158 6.56 -4.71 -21.46
C ALA A 158 7.81 -4.43 -20.61
N ASP A 159 7.91 -3.24 -20.05
CA ASP A 159 9.02 -2.86 -19.16
C ASP A 159 8.72 -3.13 -17.68
N VAL A 160 7.44 -3.14 -17.31
CA VAL A 160 6.89 -3.41 -15.97
C VAL A 160 5.66 -4.29 -16.11
N ALA A 161 5.51 -5.28 -15.22
CA ALA A 161 4.23 -5.94 -14.99
C ALA A 161 3.61 -5.49 -13.66
N VAL A 162 2.29 -5.31 -13.66
CA VAL A 162 1.48 -4.96 -12.48
C VAL A 162 0.41 -6.02 -12.30
N PHE A 163 0.53 -6.86 -11.28
CA PHE A 163 -0.53 -7.77 -10.85
C PHE A 163 -1.55 -7.00 -10.03
N PHE A 164 -2.72 -6.71 -10.61
CA PHE A 164 -3.77 -5.94 -9.97
C PHE A 164 -4.77 -6.87 -9.28
N VAL A 165 -5.01 -6.66 -7.99
CA VAL A 165 -5.90 -7.46 -7.14
C VAL A 165 -5.76 -8.99 -7.28
N PRO A 166 -4.53 -9.56 -7.25
CA PRO A 166 -4.34 -10.99 -7.36
C PRO A 166 -4.98 -11.75 -6.20
N GLU A 167 -5.42 -12.98 -6.50
CA GLU A 167 -6.00 -13.91 -5.54
C GLU A 167 -4.98 -14.98 -5.12
N VAL A 168 -5.17 -15.57 -3.93
CA VAL A 168 -4.29 -16.63 -3.40
C VAL A 168 -4.19 -17.81 -4.37
N SER A 169 -5.30 -18.20 -4.98
CA SER A 169 -5.40 -19.28 -5.98
C SER A 169 -4.59 -19.05 -7.25
N GLN A 170 -4.05 -17.83 -7.44
CA GLN A 170 -3.32 -17.43 -8.63
C GLN A 170 -1.82 -17.27 -8.37
N LEU A 171 -1.36 -17.43 -7.13
CA LEU A 171 0.02 -17.13 -6.73
C LEU A 171 1.06 -17.91 -7.53
N ASP A 172 0.79 -19.16 -7.91
CA ASP A 172 1.70 -19.96 -8.75
C ASP A 172 1.87 -19.37 -10.16
N LEU A 173 0.76 -18.91 -10.74
CA LEU A 173 0.77 -18.22 -12.03
C LEU A 173 1.44 -16.84 -11.91
N VAL A 174 1.13 -16.09 -10.86
CA VAL A 174 1.76 -14.79 -10.58
C VAL A 174 3.28 -14.96 -10.43
N ARG A 175 3.74 -16.03 -9.77
CA ARG A 175 5.15 -16.39 -9.67
C ARG A 175 5.76 -16.69 -11.04
N THR A 176 5.14 -17.57 -11.81
CA THR A 176 5.59 -17.95 -13.16
C THR A 176 5.74 -16.73 -14.07
N VAL A 177 4.72 -15.85 -14.09
CA VAL A 177 4.75 -14.63 -14.88
C VAL A 177 5.79 -13.63 -14.33
N SER A 178 5.93 -13.52 -13.01
CA SER A 178 6.98 -12.68 -12.41
C SER A 178 8.37 -13.12 -12.85
N ASP A 179 8.63 -14.43 -12.87
CA ASP A 179 9.94 -14.97 -13.26
C ASP A 179 10.24 -14.73 -14.75
N ALA A 180 9.23 -14.73 -15.61
CA ALA A 180 9.35 -14.35 -17.03
C ALA A 180 9.73 -12.86 -17.22
N PHE A 181 9.48 -12.02 -16.22
CA PHE A 181 9.90 -10.62 -16.26
C PHE A 181 11.36 -10.43 -15.85
N ASN A 182 11.98 -11.35 -15.09
CA ASN A 182 13.33 -11.19 -14.54
C ASN A 182 14.37 -10.80 -15.62
N PRO A 183 15.15 -9.70 -15.45
CA PRO A 183 15.29 -8.85 -14.25
C PRO A 183 14.41 -7.59 -14.20
N ARG A 184 13.40 -7.48 -15.06
CA ARG A 184 12.48 -6.34 -15.09
C ARG A 184 11.60 -6.27 -13.84
N PRO A 185 11.28 -5.05 -13.38
CA PRO A 185 10.46 -4.85 -12.19
C PRO A 185 9.03 -5.41 -12.35
N VAL A 186 8.51 -5.91 -11.24
CA VAL A 186 7.10 -6.31 -11.11
C VAL A 186 6.46 -5.66 -9.88
N VAL A 187 5.18 -5.32 -9.99
CA VAL A 187 4.39 -4.67 -8.93
C VAL A 187 3.19 -5.54 -8.61
N MET A 188 2.95 -5.78 -7.33
CA MET A 188 1.72 -6.38 -6.81
C MET A 188 0.87 -5.28 -6.20
N PHE A 189 -0.32 -5.05 -6.73
CA PHE A 189 -1.19 -3.95 -6.34
C PHE A 189 -2.49 -4.48 -5.72
N ASN A 190 -2.75 -4.13 -4.46
CA ASN A 190 -3.93 -4.52 -3.70
C ASN A 190 -4.25 -6.03 -3.72
N PRO A 191 -3.31 -6.92 -3.35
CA PRO A 191 -3.63 -8.35 -3.25
C PRO A 191 -4.86 -8.60 -2.36
N LYS A 192 -5.69 -9.57 -2.74
CA LYS A 192 -7.00 -9.78 -2.10
C LYS A 192 -6.97 -10.51 -0.76
N TRP A 193 -5.83 -11.08 -0.39
CA TRP A 193 -5.67 -11.73 0.90
C TRP A 193 -5.36 -10.70 2.00
N ALA A 194 -5.94 -10.89 3.17
CA ALA A 194 -5.63 -10.10 4.34
C ALA A 194 -4.27 -10.47 4.94
N PHE A 195 -3.76 -9.61 5.82
CA PHE A 195 -2.54 -9.87 6.57
C PHE A 195 -2.61 -11.18 7.39
N GLU A 196 -3.78 -11.50 7.93
CA GLU A 196 -4.02 -12.72 8.71
C GLU A 196 -3.90 -13.99 7.87
N GLU A 197 -4.27 -13.90 6.58
CA GLU A 197 -4.21 -15.04 5.66
C GLU A 197 -2.76 -15.38 5.27
N GLU A 198 -1.86 -14.41 5.27
CA GLU A 198 -0.44 -14.63 4.94
C GLU A 198 0.25 -15.60 5.91
N GLY A 199 -0.20 -15.64 7.16
CA GLY A 199 0.31 -16.59 8.17
C GLY A 199 -0.07 -18.05 7.90
N ASN A 200 -1.04 -18.29 7.02
CA ASN A 200 -1.49 -19.64 6.65
C ASN A 200 -0.88 -20.13 5.33
N PHE A 201 -0.05 -19.31 4.67
CA PHE A 201 0.67 -19.74 3.47
C PHE A 201 1.75 -20.73 3.86
N ASP A 202 2.00 -21.71 2.98
CA ASP A 202 3.17 -22.56 3.12
C ASP A 202 4.47 -21.75 2.99
N ASP A 203 5.60 -22.35 3.38
CA ASP A 203 6.91 -21.69 3.40
C ASP A 203 7.33 -21.15 2.02
N ASP A 204 6.89 -21.79 0.94
CA ASP A 204 7.26 -21.41 -0.42
C ASP A 204 6.43 -20.21 -0.92
N LEU A 205 5.12 -20.24 -0.74
CA LEU A 205 4.21 -19.13 -1.06
C LEU A 205 4.50 -17.91 -0.18
N SER A 206 4.71 -18.11 1.12
CA SER A 206 5.10 -17.04 2.04
C SER A 206 6.45 -16.43 1.63
N GLY A 207 7.43 -17.24 1.25
CA GLY A 207 8.71 -16.79 0.71
C GLY A 207 8.55 -15.94 -0.56
N PHE A 208 7.67 -16.34 -1.48
CA PHE A 208 7.37 -15.57 -2.68
C PHE A 208 6.67 -14.24 -2.38
N VAL A 209 5.61 -14.23 -1.57
CA VAL A 209 4.88 -13.00 -1.22
C VAL A 209 5.78 -12.03 -0.45
N ASN A 210 6.59 -12.54 0.50
CA ASN A 210 7.55 -11.74 1.26
C ASN A 210 8.74 -11.24 0.42
N SER A 211 8.93 -11.77 -0.80
CA SER A 211 9.93 -11.25 -1.72
C SER A 211 9.55 -9.88 -2.30
N PHE A 212 8.28 -9.48 -2.20
CA PHE A 212 7.80 -8.17 -2.63
C PHE A 212 7.96 -7.13 -1.51
N GLU A 213 8.69 -6.07 -1.82
CA GLU A 213 8.88 -4.97 -0.90
C GLU A 213 7.69 -4.01 -0.94
N VAL A 214 7.02 -3.83 0.20
CA VAL A 214 5.90 -2.90 0.30
C VAL A 214 6.42 -1.46 0.27
N ILE A 215 6.19 -0.76 -0.84
CA ILE A 215 6.65 0.62 -1.07
C ILE A 215 5.58 1.65 -0.70
N TYR A 216 4.32 1.23 -0.64
CA TYR A 216 3.22 2.04 -0.15
C TYR A 216 2.19 1.14 0.51
N CYS A 217 1.74 1.52 1.70
CA CYS A 217 0.66 0.87 2.43
C CYS A 217 -0.13 1.95 3.15
N PHE A 218 -1.44 2.00 2.92
CA PHE A 218 -2.38 2.75 3.73
C PHE A 218 -3.55 1.81 4.00
N MET A 219 -3.50 1.08 5.10
CA MET A 219 -4.51 0.06 5.41
C MET A 219 -5.21 0.37 6.72
N GLY A 220 -6.54 0.39 6.66
CA GLY A 220 -7.41 0.64 7.81
C GLY A 220 -7.39 -0.51 8.82
N LEU A 221 -7.38 -0.15 10.09
CA LEU A 221 -7.51 -1.03 11.24
C LEU A 221 -8.76 -0.63 12.01
N GLU A 222 -9.57 -1.61 12.40
CA GLU A 222 -10.61 -1.41 13.42
C GLU A 222 -10.33 -2.28 14.63
N VAL A 223 -10.14 -1.65 15.79
CA VAL A 223 -10.00 -2.34 17.08
C VAL A 223 -11.30 -2.24 17.84
N ARG A 224 -11.88 -3.38 18.19
CA ARG A 224 -13.07 -3.45 19.04
C ARG A 224 -12.69 -3.80 20.47
N GLY A 225 -12.57 -2.81 21.34
CA GLY A 225 -12.49 -3.02 22.79
C GLY A 225 -13.85 -3.42 23.39
N LEU A 226 -13.87 -3.76 24.69
CA LEU A 226 -15.10 -4.20 25.39
C LEU A 226 -16.20 -3.12 25.42
N LEU A 227 -15.82 -1.84 25.39
CA LEU A 227 -16.73 -0.68 25.49
C LEU A 227 -16.45 0.42 24.44
N SER A 228 -15.45 0.28 23.57
CA SER A 228 -15.10 1.31 22.59
C SER A 228 -14.52 0.72 21.31
N LYS A 229 -14.89 1.29 20.16
CA LYS A 229 -14.24 1.06 18.88
C LYS A 229 -13.26 2.20 18.61
N ARG A 230 -12.06 1.88 18.11
CA ARG A 230 -11.12 2.88 17.60
C ARG A 230 -10.62 2.46 16.24
N LYS A 231 -10.50 3.44 15.35
CA LYS A 231 -9.88 3.25 14.04
C LYS A 231 -8.41 3.59 14.12
N GLY A 232 -7.64 2.89 13.31
CA GLY A 232 -6.24 3.19 13.10
C GLY A 232 -5.85 2.89 11.67
N VAL A 233 -4.61 3.20 11.33
CA VAL A 233 -4.04 2.80 10.04
C VAL A 233 -2.62 2.26 10.24
N VAL A 234 -2.30 1.24 9.47
CA VAL A 234 -0.91 0.91 9.16
C VAL A 234 -0.51 1.73 7.94
N PHE A 235 0.58 2.47 8.06
CA PHE A 235 1.03 3.38 7.03
C PHE A 235 2.52 3.20 6.71
N ARG A 236 2.82 3.14 5.42
CA ARG A 236 4.17 3.20 4.86
C ARG A 236 4.13 3.95 3.53
N CYS A 237 5.09 4.84 3.29
CA CYS A 237 5.16 5.62 2.05
C CYS A 237 6.62 5.91 1.70
N VAL A 238 7.12 5.27 0.65
CA VAL A 238 8.50 5.46 0.15
C VAL A 238 8.49 6.59 -0.86
N ARG A 239 9.11 7.74 -0.54
CA ARG A 239 9.03 8.93 -1.43
C ARG A 239 10.22 9.10 -2.37
N ASP A 240 11.41 8.69 -1.97
CA ASP A 240 12.64 9.02 -2.69
C ASP A 240 13.21 7.84 -3.49
N GLY A 241 12.39 6.80 -3.72
CA GLY A 241 12.81 5.55 -4.36
C GLY A 241 13.81 4.72 -3.56
N VAL A 242 14.16 5.17 -2.34
CA VAL A 242 15.04 4.46 -1.42
C VAL A 242 14.22 3.62 -0.45
N VAL A 243 14.25 2.33 -0.74
CA VAL A 243 13.88 1.18 0.10
C VAL A 243 14.15 1.30 1.61
N SER A 244 15.46 1.43 1.83
CA SER A 244 16.11 1.22 3.11
C SER A 244 15.93 2.41 4.03
N GLY A 245 15.43 2.16 5.23
CA GLY A 245 15.27 3.17 6.28
C GLY A 245 13.86 3.74 6.39
N GLU A 246 13.01 3.53 5.39
CA GLU A 246 11.59 3.86 5.49
C GLU A 246 10.90 2.96 6.51
N LYS A 247 10.18 3.60 7.43
CA LYS A 247 9.58 2.94 8.60
C LYS A 247 8.10 2.67 8.38
N TRP A 248 7.60 1.67 9.10
CA TRP A 248 6.18 1.40 9.21
C TRP A 248 5.63 2.21 10.39
N ASN A 249 4.53 2.92 10.17
CA ASN A 249 3.90 3.74 11.18
C ASN A 249 2.50 3.22 11.48
N VAL A 250 2.13 3.20 12.75
CA VAL A 250 0.77 2.90 13.20
C VAL A 250 0.18 4.19 13.74
N PHE A 251 -0.94 4.61 13.16
CA PHE A 251 -1.70 5.77 13.63
C PHE A 251 -3.04 5.33 14.20
N VAL A 252 -3.56 6.09 15.15
CA VAL A 252 -4.87 5.86 15.79
C VAL A 252 -5.64 7.16 15.83
N GLU A 253 -6.94 7.05 15.62
CA GLU A 253 -7.90 8.14 15.79
C GLU A 253 -7.97 8.56 17.27
N GLU A 254 -7.62 9.80 17.56
CA GLU A 254 -7.79 10.45 18.86
C GLU A 254 -8.58 11.75 18.66
N GLY A 255 -9.91 11.69 18.76
CA GLY A 255 -10.79 12.80 18.39
C GLY A 255 -10.92 12.90 16.87
N GLU A 256 -10.63 14.07 16.30
CA GLU A 256 -10.66 14.31 14.85
C GLU A 256 -9.28 14.13 14.18
N GLU A 257 -8.24 13.79 14.95
CA GLU A 257 -6.86 13.70 14.46
C GLU A 257 -6.32 12.25 14.44
N MET A 258 -5.46 11.97 13.47
CA MET A 258 -4.71 10.71 13.37
C MET A 258 -3.35 10.88 14.07
N LYS A 259 -3.20 10.23 15.22
CA LYS A 259 -1.97 10.34 16.03
C LYS A 259 -1.06 9.15 15.82
N LEU A 260 0.23 9.42 15.58
CA LEU A 260 1.26 8.39 15.53
C LEU A 260 1.42 7.74 16.91
N VAL A 261 1.24 6.42 16.98
CA VAL A 261 1.35 5.66 18.24
C VAL A 261 2.51 4.68 18.25
N SER A 262 3.00 4.26 17.08
CA SER A 262 4.16 3.37 16.97
C SER A 262 4.85 3.53 15.63
N THR A 263 6.15 3.26 15.63
CA THR A 263 7.01 3.24 14.45
C THR A 263 7.87 1.98 14.49
N LEU A 264 7.79 1.16 13.44
CA LEU A 264 8.46 -0.13 13.33
C LEU A 264 9.43 -0.16 12.14
N LYS A 265 10.46 -0.99 12.24
CA LYS A 265 11.47 -1.19 11.18
C LYS A 265 11.01 -2.19 10.11
N ALA A 266 10.11 -3.10 10.48
CA ALA A 266 9.57 -4.13 9.61
C ALA A 266 8.04 -4.01 9.54
N ARG A 267 7.44 -4.71 8.57
CA ARG A 267 5.99 -4.78 8.44
C ARG A 267 5.42 -5.33 9.75
N PRO A 268 4.51 -4.59 10.41
CA PRO A 268 4.00 -5.04 11.70
C PRO A 268 3.10 -6.26 11.51
N THR A 269 3.20 -7.19 12.45
CA THR A 269 2.29 -8.31 12.59
C THR A 269 0.95 -7.87 13.20
N ILE A 270 -0.11 -8.64 12.96
CA ILE A 270 -1.42 -8.43 13.60
C ILE A 270 -1.26 -8.32 15.12
N VAL A 271 -0.45 -9.20 15.72
CA VAL A 271 -0.19 -9.23 17.17
C VAL A 271 0.55 -7.97 17.63
N GLU A 272 1.54 -7.48 16.88
CA GLU A 272 2.21 -6.21 17.21
C GLU A 272 1.28 -5.02 17.11
N VAL A 273 0.43 -4.97 16.08
CA VAL A 273 -0.59 -3.95 15.90
C VAL A 273 -1.58 -3.98 17.07
N GLU A 274 -2.10 -5.16 17.44
CA GLU A 274 -3.00 -5.32 18.59
C GLU A 274 -2.35 -4.82 19.88
N ASN A 275 -1.12 -5.22 20.17
CA ASN A 275 -0.40 -4.83 21.39
C ASN A 275 -0.19 -3.32 21.49
N VAL A 276 0.20 -2.67 20.39
CA VAL A 276 0.32 -1.19 20.32
C VAL A 276 -1.03 -0.55 20.66
N LEU A 277 -2.12 -1.07 20.10
CA LEU A 277 -3.45 -0.50 20.25
C LEU A 277 -4.02 -0.73 21.66
N TYR A 278 -3.78 -1.90 22.27
CA TYR A 278 -4.12 -2.17 23.66
C TYR A 278 -3.44 -1.20 24.62
N ASN A 279 -2.14 -0.94 24.43
CA ASN A 279 -1.39 0.01 25.26
C ASN A 279 -2.00 1.41 25.19
N VAL A 280 -2.34 1.88 23.99
CA VAL A 280 -3.00 3.19 23.78
C VAL A 280 -4.40 3.21 24.41
N MET A 281 -5.15 2.12 24.35
CA MET A 281 -6.47 2.02 25.01
C MET A 281 -6.34 2.06 26.53
N ALA A 282 -5.40 1.31 27.12
CA ALA A 282 -5.17 1.27 28.56
C ALA A 282 -4.74 2.63 29.12
N MET A 283 -3.89 3.37 28.41
CA MET A 283 -3.46 4.71 28.82
C MET A 283 -4.60 5.75 28.80
N ASN A 284 -5.57 5.58 27.90
CA ASN A 284 -6.68 6.52 27.70
C ASN A 284 -8.00 6.07 28.36
N SER A 285 -8.01 4.99 29.15
CA SER A 285 -9.19 4.48 29.84
C SER A 285 -9.71 5.47 30.90
N PRO A 286 -11.04 5.61 31.09
CA PRO A 286 -11.63 6.47 32.10
C PRO A 286 -11.06 6.23 33.50
N ILE A 287 -10.77 4.96 33.85
CA ILE A 287 -10.24 4.59 35.17
C ILE A 287 -8.82 5.15 35.38
N THR A 288 -7.97 5.10 34.36
CA THR A 288 -6.61 5.67 34.39
C THR A 288 -6.61 7.19 34.33
N LYS A 289 -7.55 7.81 33.61
CA LYS A 289 -7.76 9.27 33.62
C LYS A 289 -8.26 9.76 34.98
N SER A 290 -9.21 9.07 35.60
CA SER A 290 -9.71 9.37 36.95
C SER A 290 -8.62 9.22 38.00
N ALA A 291 -7.75 8.20 37.91
CA ALA A 291 -6.62 8.05 38.82
C ALA A 291 -5.58 9.17 38.68
N LYS A 292 -5.28 9.62 37.44
CA LYS A 292 -4.42 10.81 37.22
C LYS A 292 -5.06 12.09 37.76
N PHE A 293 -6.39 12.24 37.63
CA PHE A 293 -7.12 13.40 38.15
C PHE A 293 -7.09 13.43 39.68
N ILE A 294 -7.34 12.29 40.35
CA ILE A 294 -7.27 12.18 41.81
C ILE A 294 -5.84 12.39 42.31
N LYS A 295 -4.83 11.81 41.65
CA LYS A 295 -3.42 12.03 41.98
C LYS A 295 -3.02 13.50 41.82
N GLY A 296 -3.50 14.18 40.77
CA GLY A 296 -3.27 15.61 40.53
C GLY A 296 -3.92 16.51 41.58
N LEU A 297 -5.10 16.14 42.09
CA LEU A 297 -5.75 16.82 43.21
C LEU A 297 -4.96 16.64 44.51
N VAL A 298 -4.50 15.41 44.80
CA VAL A 298 -3.73 15.10 46.03
C VAL A 298 -2.34 15.76 46.00
N SER A 299 -1.68 15.87 44.83
CA SER A 299 -0.39 16.55 44.70
C SER A 299 -0.48 18.08 44.80
N ASN A 300 -1.60 18.67 44.39
CA ASN A 300 -1.83 20.12 44.56
C ASN A 300 -2.20 20.49 46.00
N VAL A 301 -2.79 19.58 46.77
CA VAL A 301 -3.12 19.77 48.20
C VAL A 301 -1.88 19.58 49.10
N THR A 302 -0.88 18.83 48.65
CA THR A 302 0.38 18.59 49.41
C THR A 302 1.54 19.52 49.01
N GLY A 303 1.30 20.46 48.09
CA GLY A 303 2.33 21.27 47.44
C GLY A 303 2.26 22.78 47.68
N ARG A 304 2.14 23.27 48.93
CA ARG A 304 2.72 24.57 49.35
C ARG A 304 2.67 24.76 50.87
N LYS A 305 3.88 24.90 51.44
CA LYS A 305 4.32 25.50 52.72
C LYS A 305 3.32 25.58 53.87
#